data_AF-A0A538PGY8-F1
#
_entry.id   AF-A0A538PGY8-F1
#
_cell.length_a   1.000
_cell.length_b   1.000
_cell.length_c   1.000
_cell.angle_alpha   90.00
_cell.angle_beta   90.00
_cell.angle_gamma   90.00
#
_symmetry.space_group_name_H-M   'P 1'
#
loop_
_entity.id
_entity.type
_entity.pdbx_description
1 polymer ?
#
loop_
_entity_poly.entity_id
_entity_poly.type
_entity_poly.pdbx_seq_one_letter_code
_entity_poly.pdbx_strand_id
1 'polypeptide(L)' 'MLSAGPIFDESKDICGNSRVSTSATGKINRKDFGVVWNVTSRPAVPRVALADDVKLMLDTQFIRKP' A
#
# COMPACT_ATOMS: atom_id res chain seq x y z
N MET A 1 -4.21 -9.93 -5.11
CA MET A 1 -4.61 -9.10 -6.26
C MET A 1 -4.71 -7.66 -5.78
N LEU A 2 -4.13 -6.72 -6.52
CA LEU A 2 -4.19 -5.28 -6.23
C LEU A 2 -5.45 -4.71 -6.90
N SER A 3 -6.27 -3.98 -6.15
CA SER A 3 -7.50 -3.36 -6.65
C SER A 3 -7.41 -1.85 -6.48
N ALA A 4 -7.54 -1.13 -7.60
CA ALA A 4 -7.76 0.32 -7.56
C ALA A 4 -9.24 0.60 -7.27
N GLY A 5 -9.50 1.57 -6.41
CA GLY A 5 -10.81 2.18 -6.22
C GLY A 5 -11.13 3.14 -7.37
N PRO A 6 -12.37 3.66 -7.44
CA PRO A 6 -12.76 4.60 -8.47
C PRO A 6 -11.86 5.86 -8.42
N ILE A 7 -11.54 6.38 -9.60
CA ILE A 7 -10.94 7.70 -9.72
C ILE A 7 -12.05 8.71 -9.45
N PHE A 8 -11.86 9.55 -8.44
CA PHE A 8 -12.82 10.59 -8.10
C PHE A 8 -12.71 11.77 -9.08
N ASP A 9 -13.83 12.44 -9.30
CA ASP A 9 -13.89 13.59 -10.22
C ASP A 9 -12.91 14.71 -9.82
N GLU A 10 -12.52 15.48 -10.85
CA GLU A 10 -11.62 16.61 -10.74
C GLU A 10 -12.23 17.69 -9.81
N SER A 11 -11.59 17.90 -8.67
CA SER A 11 -11.97 18.89 -7.67
C SER A 11 -11.03 20.09 -7.75
N LYS A 12 -11.58 21.31 -7.78
CA LYS A 12 -10.76 22.53 -7.66
C LYS A 12 -10.40 22.77 -6.20
N ASP A 13 -9.12 22.96 -5.93
CA ASP A 13 -8.67 23.39 -4.63
C ASP A 13 -8.94 24.86 -4.38
N ILE A 14 -8.87 25.24 -3.11
CA ILE A 14 -8.90 26.64 -2.64
C ILE A 14 -7.85 27.51 -3.39
N CYS A 15 -6.76 26.91 -3.86
CA CYS A 15 -5.70 27.58 -4.61
C CYS A 15 -5.87 27.54 -6.15
N GLY A 16 -7.03 27.14 -6.67
CA GLY A 16 -7.35 27.17 -8.10
C GLY A 16 -6.77 26.03 -8.95
N ASN A 17 -6.01 25.11 -8.34
CA ASN A 17 -5.48 23.95 -9.02
C ASN A 17 -6.53 22.85 -9.13
N SER A 18 -6.47 22.10 -10.22
CA SER A 18 -7.25 20.88 -10.40
C SER A 18 -6.57 19.70 -9.69
N ARG A 19 -7.30 19.07 -8.76
CA ARG A 19 -6.91 17.84 -8.08
C ARG A 19 -7.79 16.67 -8.46
N VAL A 20 -7.18 15.52 -8.64
CA VAL A 20 -7.84 14.22 -8.81
C VAL A 20 -7.35 13.29 -7.71
N SER A 21 -8.25 12.53 -7.10
CA SER A 21 -7.92 11.59 -6.03
C SER A 21 -8.24 10.16 -6.45
N THR A 22 -7.42 9.21 -6.02
CA THR A 22 -7.70 7.78 -6.18
C THR A 22 -7.10 7.00 -5.01
N SER A 23 -7.78 5.92 -4.64
CA SER A 23 -7.31 4.98 -3.62
C SER A 23 -7.05 3.62 -4.25
N ALA A 24 -6.07 2.88 -3.74
CA ALA A 24 -5.80 1.51 -4.14
C ALA A 24 -5.52 0.64 -2.92
N THR A 25 -6.10 -0.55 -2.90
CA THR A 25 -5.88 -1.53 -1.84
C THR A 25 -5.33 -2.81 -2.42
N GLY A 26 -4.33 -3.38 -1.76
CA GLY A 26 -3.61 -4.53 -2.27
C GLY A 26 -3.18 -5.47 -1.17
N LYS A 27 -2.90 -6.70 -1.58
CA LYS A 27 -2.27 -7.70 -0.74
C LYS A 27 -1.06 -8.25 -1.47
N ILE A 28 0.10 -8.12 -0.86
CA ILE A 28 1.37 -8.67 -1.36
C ILE A 28 1.92 -9.70 -0.38
N ASN A 29 2.68 -10.67 -0.86
CA ASN A 29 3.41 -11.59 0.00
C ASN A 29 4.84 -11.09 0.20
N ARG A 30 5.29 -10.98 1.44
CA ARG A 30 6.64 -10.50 1.79
C ARG A 30 7.76 -11.36 1.19
N LYS A 31 7.49 -12.67 0.98
CA LYS A 31 8.47 -13.64 0.47
C LYS A 31 8.82 -13.37 -0.98
N ASP A 32 7.89 -12.82 -1.76
CA ASP A 32 8.11 -12.44 -3.16
C ASP A 32 9.17 -11.33 -3.30
N PHE A 33 9.44 -10.60 -2.22
CA PHE A 33 10.42 -9.50 -2.16
C PHE A 33 11.69 -9.87 -1.38
N GLY A 34 11.91 -11.16 -1.08
CA GLY A 34 13.09 -11.64 -0.35
C GLY A 34 13.09 -11.33 1.16
N VAL A 35 11.99 -10.83 1.71
CA VAL A 35 11.86 -10.52 3.15
C VAL A 35 11.40 -11.77 3.90
N VAL A 36 12.34 -12.66 4.19
CA VAL A 36 12.09 -13.88 4.95
C VAL A 36 12.53 -13.67 6.40
N TRP A 37 11.60 -13.21 7.25
CA TRP A 37 11.86 -13.04 8.69
C TRP A 37 11.95 -14.38 9.45
N ASN A 38 11.54 -15.48 8.82
CA ASN A 38 11.60 -16.82 9.42
C ASN A 38 13.01 -17.40 9.31
N VAL A 39 13.92 -16.92 10.16
CA VAL A 39 15.20 -17.58 10.43
C VAL A 39 14.88 -18.84 11.25
N THR A 40 14.65 -19.96 10.58
CA THR A 40 14.25 -21.26 11.19
C THR A 40 15.31 -21.86 12.12
N SER A 41 16.53 -21.34 12.16
CA SER A 41 17.67 -21.98 12.83
C SER A 41 18.02 -21.44 14.23
N ARG A 42 17.04 -21.04 15.05
CA ARG A 42 17.33 -20.70 16.47
C ARG A 42 16.30 -21.28 17.44
N PRO A 43 16.70 -22.17 18.37
CA PRO A 43 15.84 -22.56 19.47
C PRO A 43 15.80 -21.40 20.49
N ALA A 44 14.64 -21.15 21.09
CA ALA A 44 14.43 -20.29 22.28
C ALA A 44 14.17 -18.77 22.11
N VAL A 45 13.20 -18.34 21.30
CA VAL A 45 12.50 -17.05 21.55
C VAL A 45 11.00 -17.20 21.28
N PRO A 46 10.09 -16.67 22.14
CA PRO A 46 8.65 -16.76 21.95
C PRO A 46 8.27 -16.13 20.60
N ARG A 47 7.68 -16.95 19.74
CA ARG A 47 7.48 -16.70 18.33
C ARG A 47 6.35 -15.69 18.14
N VAL A 48 6.67 -14.46 17.74
CA VAL A 48 5.71 -13.64 17.00
C VAL A 48 5.69 -14.17 15.58
N ALA A 49 4.73 -15.08 15.31
CA ALA A 49 4.43 -15.51 13.95
C ALA A 49 3.82 -14.31 13.19
N LEU A 50 4.66 -13.56 12.47
CA LEU A 50 4.21 -12.50 11.59
C LEU A 50 3.66 -13.12 10.30
N ALA A 51 2.40 -12.79 9.96
CA ALA A 51 1.74 -13.31 8.76
C ALA A 51 2.47 -12.86 7.49
N ASP A 52 2.76 -13.78 6.56
CA ASP A 52 3.49 -13.48 5.32
C ASP A 52 2.83 -12.41 4.44
N ASP A 53 1.54 -12.20 4.65
CA ASP A 53 0.69 -11.26 3.95
C ASP A 53 0.87 -9.82 4.45
N VAL A 54 1.11 -8.90 3.52
CA VAL A 54 1.15 -7.45 3.77
C VAL A 54 -0.04 -6.81 3.06
N LYS A 55 -0.89 -6.11 3.84
CA LYS A 55 -1.97 -5.27 3.30
C LYS A 55 -1.39 -3.91 2.95
N LEU A 56 -1.60 -3.48 1.72
CA LEU A 56 -1.25 -2.15 1.22
C LEU A 56 -2.53 -1.32 1.13
N MET A 57 -2.46 -0.10 1.64
CA MET A 57 -3.48 0.93 1.49
C MET A 57 -2.78 2.17 0.94
N LEU A 58 -3.12 2.55 -0.28
CA LEU A 58 -2.57 3.71 -0.96
C LEU A 58 -3.70 4.71 -1.16
N ASP A 59 -3.51 5.92 -0.64
CA ASP A 59 -4.39 7.07 -0.89
C ASP A 59 -3.53 8.14 -1.58
N THR A 60 -3.89 8.47 -2.82
CA THR A 60 -3.08 9.35 -3.66
C THR A 60 -3.91 10.50 -4.20
N GLN A 61 -3.31 11.68 -4.24
CA GLN A 61 -3.88 12.89 -4.83
C GLN A 61 -2.90 13.45 -5.84
N PHE A 62 -3.39 13.69 -7.05
CA PHE A 62 -2.63 14.24 -8.15
C PHE A 62 -3.07 15.67 -8.40
N ILE A 63 -2.10 16.57 -8.57
CA ILE A 63 -2.32 17.95 -8.99
C ILE A 63 -1.90 18.05 -10.45
N ARG A 64 -2.74 18.64 -11.30
CA ARG A 64 -2.33 18.96 -12.68
C ARG A 64 -1.17 19.95 -12.66
N LYS A 65 0.01 19.51 -13.10
CA LYS A 65 1.13 20.43 -13.38
C LYS A 65 0.91 21.12 -14.73
N PRO A 66 1.31 22.41 -14.85
CA PRO A 66 1.29 23.13 -16.12
C PRO A 66 2.27 22.55 -17.14
#